data_AF-A0A9R0SYZ4-F1
#
_entry.id   AF-A0A9R0SYZ4-F1
#
_cell.length_a   1.000
_cell.length_b   1.000
_cell.length_c   1.000
_cell.angle_alpha   90.00
_cell.angle_beta   90.00
_cell.angle_gamma   90.00
#
_symmetry.space_group_name_H-M   'P 1'
#
loop_
_entity.id
_entity.type
_entity.pdbx_description
1 polymer ?
#
loop_
_entity_poly.entity_id
_entity_poly.type
_entity_poly.pdbx_seq_one_letter_code
_entity_poly.pdbx_strand_id
1 'polypeptide(L)'
;MKRMGSKQVLVPTVSCLLLLFCLGCKCLALELEATQTATLKVDASSQLARKIPDTLFGMFFEEINHAGAGGIWAELVSNRGFEAGGLHTPSNIDPWSIIGDDASIFVVTDRTSCFSRNIIALRMEVLCDECPAGGVGIYNPGFWGMNIEDGKSYNLVMYVKSAEAADLTVSLASSDGLQKLASVTVPVAGTSNWTKVEQKLIAKGTNRTSRLQITSNKKGVVWFDQVSLMPSDTFKGHGFRTELISMLLDLKPRFLRFPGGCFVEGEWLRNAFRWRESIGPWEERPGHFGDVWHYWTDDGLGYYEFLQLSEDLGAAPIWVFNNESATMMKLVPLPLPLL
;
A
#
# COMPACT_ATOMS: atom_id res chain seq x y z
N MET A 1 -6.10 64.49 -62.51
CA MET A 1 -6.11 65.93 -62.85
C MET A 1 -5.36 66.67 -61.76
N LYS A 2 -4.38 67.49 -62.15
CA LYS A 2 -3.41 68.21 -61.30
C LYS A 2 -4.05 69.09 -60.21
N ARG A 3 -3.40 69.15 -59.04
CA ARG A 3 -2.93 70.35 -58.32
C ARG A 3 -2.33 69.91 -56.97
N MET A 4 -1.01 69.79 -56.83
CA MET A 4 -0.07 70.84 -56.40
C MET A 4 -0.62 71.72 -55.26
N GLY A 5 -0.17 71.40 -54.04
CA GLY A 5 -0.32 72.20 -52.83
C GLY A 5 1.01 72.26 -52.10
N SER A 6 1.63 73.44 -52.18
CA SER A 6 2.74 74.02 -51.42
C SER A 6 3.18 73.36 -50.11
N LYS A 7 4.49 73.15 -49.95
CA LYS A 7 5.17 72.92 -48.66
C LYS A 7 5.15 74.22 -47.85
N GLN A 8 4.63 74.20 -46.62
CA GLN A 8 4.99 75.17 -45.60
C GLN A 8 5.58 74.47 -44.37
N VAL A 9 6.70 75.05 -43.96
CA VAL A 9 7.63 74.66 -42.91
C VAL A 9 6.97 74.84 -41.55
N LEU A 10 6.81 73.76 -40.78
CA LEU A 10 6.42 73.82 -39.38
C LEU A 10 7.24 72.78 -38.58
N VAL A 11 8.55 73.00 -38.46
CA VAL A 11 9.47 72.03 -37.82
C VAL A 11 10.24 72.55 -36.58
N PRO A 12 10.38 73.86 -36.25
CA PRO A 12 11.14 74.22 -35.03
C PRO A 12 10.28 74.36 -33.75
N THR A 13 8.98 74.66 -33.85
CA THR A 13 8.14 74.94 -32.66
C THR A 13 7.59 73.68 -31.99
N VAL A 14 7.27 72.63 -32.75
CA VAL A 14 6.76 71.36 -32.19
C VAL A 14 7.84 70.62 -31.39
N SER A 15 9.11 70.71 -31.83
CA SER A 15 10.24 70.06 -31.16
C SER A 15 10.60 70.72 -29.82
N CYS A 16 10.51 72.05 -29.73
CA CYS A 16 10.77 72.78 -28.48
C CYS A 16 9.66 72.56 -27.43
N LEU A 17 8.40 72.47 -27.85
CA LEU A 17 7.27 72.16 -26.98
C LEU A 17 7.32 70.70 -26.47
N LEU A 18 7.77 69.74 -27.29
CA LEU A 18 7.97 68.36 -26.86
C LEU A 18 9.14 68.20 -25.88
N LEU A 19 10.23 68.95 -26.05
CA LEU A 19 11.37 68.96 -25.11
C LEU A 19 11.01 69.58 -23.75
N LEU A 20 10.25 70.69 -23.75
CA LEU A 20 9.76 71.31 -22.51
C LEU A 20 8.70 70.45 -21.79
N PHE A 21 7.85 69.75 -22.54
CA PHE A 21 6.90 68.78 -21.98
C PHE A 21 7.62 67.56 -21.39
N CYS A 22 8.67 67.05 -22.05
CA CYS A 22 9.48 65.94 -21.54
C CYS A 22 10.33 66.32 -20.30
N LEU A 23 10.85 67.56 -20.20
CA LEU A 23 11.52 68.02 -18.98
C LEU A 23 10.53 68.29 -17.83
N GLY A 24 9.33 68.80 -18.12
CA GLY A 24 8.26 68.95 -17.12
C GLY A 24 7.75 67.62 -16.57
N CYS A 25 7.62 66.60 -17.43
CA CYS A 25 7.22 65.25 -17.02
C CYS A 25 8.30 64.52 -16.22
N LYS A 26 9.60 64.80 -16.41
CA LYS A 26 10.66 64.21 -15.57
C LYS A 26 10.76 64.83 -14.17
N CYS A 27 10.31 66.06 -13.97
CA CYS A 27 10.26 66.68 -12.64
C CYS A 27 9.05 66.22 -11.79
N LEU A 28 8.03 65.60 -12.40
CA LEU A 28 6.88 65.02 -11.69
C LEU A 28 7.03 63.52 -11.37
N ALA A 29 8.10 62.88 -11.87
CA ALA A 29 8.41 61.47 -11.62
C ALA A 29 9.55 61.30 -10.59
N LEU A 30 9.67 62.23 -9.64
CA LEU A 30 10.23 61.90 -8.32
C LEU A 30 9.09 61.27 -7.52
N GLU A 31 8.73 60.03 -7.89
CA GLU A 31 8.08 59.15 -6.92
C GLU A 31 9.10 58.99 -5.80
N LEU A 32 8.82 59.66 -4.68
CA LEU A 32 9.44 59.38 -3.41
C LEU A 32 9.13 57.90 -3.16
N GLU A 33 10.10 57.01 -3.41
CA GLU A 33 10.07 55.66 -2.84
C GLU A 33 10.18 55.82 -1.33
N ALA A 34 9.09 56.24 -0.70
CA ALA A 34 8.94 56.24 0.72
C ALA A 34 8.99 54.77 1.12
N THR A 35 10.12 54.34 1.68
CA THR A 35 10.26 53.03 2.28
C THR A 35 9.16 52.90 3.33
N GLN A 36 8.07 52.19 3.00
CA GLN A 36 6.96 51.99 3.93
C GLN A 36 7.50 51.24 5.13
N THR A 37 7.72 51.97 6.22
CA THR A 37 8.24 51.39 7.45
C THR A 37 7.05 50.79 8.19
N ALA A 38 6.79 49.50 7.97
CA ALA A 38 5.80 48.77 8.73
C ALA A 38 6.37 48.43 10.12
N THR A 39 5.65 48.82 11.18
CA THR A 39 6.03 48.48 12.56
C THR A 39 5.18 47.31 13.04
N LEU A 40 5.79 46.12 13.17
CA LEU A 40 5.16 44.97 13.82
C LEU A 40 5.36 45.08 15.35
N LYS A 41 4.29 45.37 16.09
CA LYS A 41 4.30 45.25 17.55
C LYS A 41 3.88 43.84 17.93
N VAL A 42 4.80 43.07 18.51
CA VAL A 42 4.52 41.73 19.05
C VAL A 42 4.27 41.87 20.55
N ASP A 43 3.04 41.60 20.98
CA ASP A 43 2.71 41.46 22.41
C ASP A 43 2.89 40.00 22.81
N ALA A 44 3.96 39.71 23.55
CA ALA A 44 4.31 38.38 24.05
C ALA A 44 3.85 38.15 25.50
N SER A 45 2.93 38.98 26.02
CA SER A 45 2.40 38.81 27.37
C SER A 45 1.60 37.50 27.50
N SER A 46 1.73 36.85 28.65
CA SER A 46 1.02 35.59 28.94
C SER A 46 -0.51 35.75 28.96
N GLN A 47 -1.01 36.99 29.08
CA GLN A 47 -2.43 37.31 29.05
C GLN A 47 -3.08 37.07 27.67
N LEU A 48 -2.28 37.14 26.59
CA LEU A 48 -2.72 36.84 25.23
C LEU A 48 -2.33 35.43 24.77
N ALA A 49 -1.59 34.68 25.60
CA ALA A 49 -1.17 33.33 25.27
C ALA A 49 -2.37 32.38 25.19
N ARG A 50 -2.57 31.75 24.03
CA ARG A 50 -3.54 30.67 23.86
C ARG A 50 -2.85 29.32 24.10
N LYS A 51 -3.49 28.43 24.83
CA LYS A 51 -3.00 27.05 24.97
C LYS A 51 -2.95 26.41 23.58
N ILE A 52 -1.78 25.89 23.21
CA ILE A 52 -1.62 25.08 22.01
C ILE A 52 -2.47 23.80 22.20
N PRO A 53 -3.36 23.45 21.25
CA PRO A 53 -4.15 22.25 21.36
C PRO A 53 -3.27 21.00 21.52
N ASP A 54 -3.65 20.10 22.42
CA ASP A 54 -2.96 18.83 22.63
C ASP A 54 -3.12 17.88 21.43
N THR A 55 -3.84 18.31 20.39
CA THR A 55 -4.07 17.63 19.10
C THR A 55 -3.39 18.36 17.93
N LEU A 56 -2.44 19.26 18.19
CA LEU A 56 -1.79 20.03 17.12
C LEU A 56 -0.99 19.13 16.18
N PHE A 57 -0.34 18.09 16.71
CA PHE A 57 0.50 17.18 15.94
C PHE A 57 -0.07 15.76 15.94
N GLY A 58 -0.18 15.16 14.77
CA GLY A 58 -0.63 13.80 14.58
C GLY A 58 -0.15 13.25 13.26
N MET A 59 -0.65 12.07 12.91
CA MET A 59 -0.27 11.36 11.69
C MET A 59 -1.44 11.29 10.72
N PHE A 60 -1.08 11.28 9.45
CA PHE A 60 -1.97 10.97 8.36
C PHE A 60 -1.49 9.68 7.71
N PHE A 61 -2.42 8.76 7.50
CA PHE A 61 -2.17 7.50 6.84
C PHE A 61 -3.16 7.30 5.70
N GLU A 62 -2.62 6.96 4.55
CA GLU A 62 -3.33 6.37 3.43
C GLU A 62 -2.49 5.21 2.86
N GLU A 63 -3.12 4.26 2.19
CA GLU A 63 -2.42 3.18 1.50
C GLU A 63 -1.82 3.75 0.20
N ILE A 64 -0.61 4.29 0.33
CA ILE A 64 0.24 4.85 -0.73
C ILE A 64 1.64 4.25 -0.61
N ASN A 65 2.33 4.01 -1.72
CA ASN A 65 3.71 3.51 -1.75
C ASN A 65 3.91 2.23 -0.93
N HIS A 66 2.90 1.36 -0.85
CA HIS A 66 2.93 0.17 0.01
C HIS A 66 3.15 0.51 1.50
N ALA A 67 2.58 1.63 1.99
CA ALA A 67 2.70 2.05 3.38
C ALA A 67 2.02 1.08 4.36
N GLY A 68 0.92 0.43 3.94
CA GLY A 68 0.24 -0.60 4.73
C GLY A 68 0.69 -1.98 4.30
N ALA A 69 0.12 -2.50 3.21
CA ALA A 69 0.52 -3.76 2.59
C ALA A 69 1.92 -3.64 1.99
N GLY A 70 2.89 -4.33 2.61
CA GLY A 70 4.33 -4.22 2.29
C GLY A 70 5.10 -3.26 3.19
N GLY A 71 4.40 -2.45 3.96
CA GLY A 71 4.91 -1.48 4.92
C GLY A 71 4.61 -1.89 6.36
N ILE A 72 3.78 -1.12 7.06
CA ILE A 72 3.52 -1.33 8.49
C ILE A 72 2.80 -2.64 8.80
N TRP A 73 2.05 -3.20 7.84
CA TRP A 73 1.39 -4.50 8.00
C TRP A 73 2.39 -5.63 7.76
N ALA A 74 2.43 -6.62 8.64
CA ALA A 74 3.49 -7.63 8.66
C ALA A 74 3.29 -8.79 7.67
N GLU A 75 2.21 -8.81 6.89
CA GLU A 75 2.05 -9.77 5.80
C GLU A 75 3.24 -9.68 4.83
N LEU A 76 3.85 -10.83 4.55
CA LEU A 76 4.99 -10.93 3.65
C LEU A 76 4.57 -11.29 2.24
N VAL A 77 3.44 -11.99 2.06
CA VAL A 77 2.96 -12.45 0.76
C VAL A 77 2.17 -11.35 0.07
N SER A 78 2.61 -10.97 -1.13
CA SER A 78 1.85 -10.06 -2.00
C SER A 78 0.89 -10.86 -2.88
N ASN A 79 -0.31 -10.33 -3.13
CA ASN A 79 -1.39 -11.04 -3.86
C ASN A 79 -1.68 -12.44 -3.27
N ARG A 80 -1.92 -12.51 -1.96
CA ARG A 80 -2.11 -13.78 -1.22
C ARG A 80 -3.36 -14.58 -1.60
N GLY A 81 -4.42 -13.90 -2.04
CA GLY A 81 -5.69 -14.51 -2.46
C GLY A 81 -5.89 -14.53 -3.98
N PHE A 82 -4.87 -14.18 -4.77
CA PHE A 82 -4.93 -14.19 -6.24
C PHE A 82 -6.00 -13.27 -6.88
N GLU A 83 -6.61 -12.39 -6.09
CA GLU A 83 -7.63 -11.44 -6.54
C GLU A 83 -7.04 -10.24 -7.30
N ALA A 84 -5.71 -10.03 -7.26
CA ALA A 84 -5.08 -8.93 -8.00
C ALA A 84 -5.35 -9.06 -9.51
N GLY A 85 -5.90 -8.00 -10.11
CA GLY A 85 -6.42 -8.01 -11.48
C GLY A 85 -7.95 -8.06 -11.54
N GLY A 86 -8.61 -8.37 -10.43
CA GLY A 86 -10.06 -8.39 -10.31
C GLY A 86 -10.74 -9.45 -11.17
N LEU A 87 -12.08 -9.43 -11.17
CA LEU A 87 -12.89 -10.50 -11.73
C LEU A 87 -12.78 -10.66 -13.26
N HIS A 88 -12.29 -9.65 -13.98
CA HIS A 88 -12.34 -9.59 -15.44
C HIS A 88 -10.97 -9.72 -16.12
N THR A 89 -9.88 -9.77 -15.36
CA THR A 89 -8.55 -9.98 -15.94
C THR A 89 -8.34 -11.48 -16.13
N PRO A 90 -7.85 -11.92 -17.31
CA PRO A 90 -7.39 -13.30 -17.49
C PRO A 90 -6.37 -13.68 -16.42
N SER A 91 -6.19 -14.98 -16.17
CA SER A 91 -5.30 -15.54 -15.14
C SER A 91 -4.13 -14.63 -14.76
N ASN A 92 -4.24 -13.96 -13.61
CA ASN A 92 -3.20 -13.10 -13.07
C ASN A 92 -2.65 -13.70 -11.78
N ILE A 93 -1.36 -14.01 -11.80
CA ILE A 93 -0.66 -14.50 -10.61
C ILE A 93 0.38 -13.50 -10.10
N ASP A 94 0.57 -12.34 -10.74
CA ASP A 94 1.61 -11.37 -10.31
C ASP A 94 1.45 -10.99 -8.82
N PRO A 95 2.52 -10.96 -8.00
CA PRO A 95 3.93 -11.15 -8.35
C PRO A 95 4.44 -12.59 -8.21
N TRP A 96 3.54 -13.57 -8.09
CA TRP A 96 3.93 -14.97 -8.11
C TRP A 96 4.55 -15.36 -9.44
N SER A 97 5.49 -16.30 -9.39
CA SER A 97 6.24 -16.78 -10.55
C SER A 97 6.46 -18.28 -10.48
N ILE A 98 6.68 -18.90 -11.64
CA ILE A 98 6.81 -20.35 -11.77
C ILE A 98 8.25 -20.79 -11.44
N ILE A 99 8.37 -21.93 -10.75
CA ILE A 99 9.60 -22.70 -10.58
C ILE A 99 9.46 -23.93 -11.48
N GLY A 100 10.19 -23.98 -12.58
CA GLY A 100 10.09 -25.04 -13.59
C GLY A 100 9.93 -24.44 -14.99
N ASP A 101 9.62 -25.30 -15.95
CA ASP A 101 9.38 -24.96 -17.36
C ASP A 101 8.03 -25.52 -17.84
N ASP A 102 7.62 -25.14 -19.04
CA ASP A 102 6.33 -25.53 -19.62
C ASP A 102 6.19 -27.05 -19.83
N ALA A 103 7.30 -27.80 -19.82
CA ALA A 103 7.29 -29.27 -19.90
C ALA A 103 6.99 -29.93 -18.54
N SER A 104 7.24 -29.23 -17.44
CA SER A 104 7.18 -29.78 -16.09
C SER A 104 6.03 -29.24 -15.24
N ILE A 105 5.50 -28.06 -15.56
CA ILE A 105 4.44 -27.42 -14.76
C ILE A 105 3.57 -26.48 -15.61
N PHE A 106 2.29 -26.44 -15.28
CA PHE A 106 1.32 -25.47 -15.81
C PHE A 106 0.60 -24.77 -14.65
N VAL A 107 0.59 -23.43 -14.65
CA VAL A 107 -0.02 -22.62 -13.58
C VAL A 107 -0.99 -21.62 -14.16
N VAL A 108 -2.22 -21.60 -13.63
CA VAL A 108 -3.28 -20.65 -13.98
C VAL A 108 -4.11 -20.33 -12.76
N THR A 109 -4.91 -19.27 -12.80
CA THR A 109 -5.99 -19.07 -11.84
C THR A 109 -7.35 -19.46 -12.43
N ASP A 110 -8.24 -19.93 -11.56
CA ASP A 110 -9.64 -20.23 -11.89
C ASP A 110 -10.59 -19.76 -10.77
N ARG A 111 -11.89 -19.97 -10.94
CA ARG A 111 -12.93 -19.52 -10.01
C ARG A 111 -13.41 -20.61 -9.06
N THR A 112 -12.49 -21.39 -8.49
CA THR A 112 -12.83 -22.59 -7.67
C THR A 112 -12.58 -22.44 -6.18
N SER A 113 -12.24 -21.22 -5.72
CA SER A 113 -12.02 -20.94 -4.29
C SER A 113 -13.18 -21.40 -3.40
N CYS A 114 -12.87 -21.76 -2.15
CA CYS A 114 -13.87 -21.98 -1.12
C CYS A 114 -14.55 -20.71 -0.61
N PHE A 115 -14.02 -19.52 -0.92
CA PHE A 115 -14.54 -18.25 -0.45
C PHE A 115 -15.48 -17.63 -1.49
N SER A 116 -16.71 -17.30 -1.06
CA SER A 116 -17.72 -16.74 -1.96
C SER A 116 -17.44 -15.29 -2.38
N ARG A 117 -16.66 -14.57 -1.58
CA ARG A 117 -16.23 -13.17 -1.82
C ARG A 117 -14.86 -13.06 -2.49
N ASN A 118 -14.05 -14.11 -2.40
CA ASN A 118 -12.72 -14.23 -2.99
C ASN A 118 -12.74 -15.49 -3.84
N ILE A 119 -13.25 -15.40 -5.05
CA ILE A 119 -13.59 -16.58 -5.84
C ILE A 119 -12.38 -17.17 -6.58
N ILE A 120 -11.26 -16.44 -6.63
CA ILE A 120 -10.10 -16.81 -7.43
C ILE A 120 -9.19 -17.75 -6.63
N ALA A 121 -8.77 -18.84 -7.27
CA ALA A 121 -7.80 -19.78 -6.72
C ALA A 121 -6.69 -20.02 -7.75
N LEU A 122 -5.47 -20.25 -7.27
CA LEU A 122 -4.36 -20.68 -8.13
C LEU A 122 -4.41 -22.19 -8.31
N ARG A 123 -4.47 -22.64 -9.56
CA ARG A 123 -4.37 -24.04 -9.98
C ARG A 123 -2.97 -24.31 -10.50
N MET A 124 -2.26 -25.21 -9.82
CA MET A 124 -0.95 -25.69 -10.19
C MET A 124 -1.05 -27.15 -10.66
N GLU A 125 -0.62 -27.42 -11.88
CA GLU A 125 -0.57 -28.75 -12.45
C GLU A 125 0.89 -29.15 -12.70
N VAL A 126 1.36 -30.12 -11.93
CA VAL A 126 2.69 -30.73 -12.10
C VAL A 126 2.58 -31.80 -13.17
N LEU A 127 3.38 -31.67 -14.23
CA LEU A 127 3.35 -32.50 -15.42
C LEU A 127 4.47 -33.55 -15.46
N CYS A 128 5.60 -33.26 -14.79
CA CYS A 128 6.76 -34.14 -14.74
C CYS A 128 6.48 -35.44 -13.95
N ASP A 129 6.84 -36.58 -14.55
CA ASP A 129 6.91 -37.87 -13.83
C ASP A 129 8.19 -37.96 -12.97
N GLU A 130 9.31 -37.44 -13.51
CA GLU A 130 10.59 -37.28 -12.81
C GLU A 130 10.92 -35.78 -12.74
N CYS A 131 10.49 -35.12 -11.66
CA CYS A 131 10.74 -33.69 -11.50
C CYS A 131 12.20 -33.38 -11.11
N PRO A 132 12.73 -32.21 -11.49
CA PRO A 132 14.06 -31.76 -11.08
C PRO A 132 14.26 -31.77 -9.57
N ALA A 133 15.52 -31.83 -9.13
CA ALA A 133 15.85 -31.79 -7.71
C ALA A 133 15.29 -30.50 -7.05
N GLY A 134 14.46 -30.69 -6.01
CA GLY A 134 13.76 -29.59 -5.32
C GLY A 134 12.32 -29.36 -5.79
N GLY A 135 11.91 -30.04 -6.87
CA GLY A 135 10.56 -30.00 -7.43
C GLY A 135 10.29 -28.77 -8.28
N VAL A 136 9.07 -28.75 -8.83
CA VAL A 136 8.51 -27.62 -9.56
C VAL A 136 7.37 -27.01 -8.77
N GLY A 137 7.04 -25.75 -9.05
CA GLY A 137 5.97 -25.07 -8.32
C GLY A 137 5.91 -23.58 -8.58
N ILE A 138 5.65 -22.82 -7.53
CA ILE A 138 5.52 -21.37 -7.58
C ILE A 138 6.32 -20.71 -6.45
N TYR A 139 6.65 -19.44 -6.63
CA TYR A 139 7.18 -18.61 -5.56
C TYR A 139 6.55 -17.22 -5.53
N ASN A 140 6.53 -16.62 -4.34
CA ASN A 140 6.15 -15.22 -4.14
C ASN A 140 7.38 -14.45 -3.60
N PRO A 141 7.81 -13.36 -4.25
CA PRO A 141 8.91 -12.54 -3.78
C PRO A 141 8.52 -11.63 -2.59
N GLY A 142 7.23 -11.58 -2.23
CA GLY A 142 6.68 -10.61 -1.31
C GLY A 142 6.72 -9.21 -1.89
N PHE A 143 6.99 -8.22 -1.04
CA PHE A 143 7.11 -6.82 -1.41
C PHE A 143 8.58 -6.48 -1.69
N TRP A 144 9.04 -6.81 -2.91
CA TRP A 144 10.45 -6.65 -3.37
C TRP A 144 11.49 -7.44 -2.56
N GLY A 145 11.07 -8.54 -1.93
CA GLY A 145 11.90 -9.40 -1.10
C GLY A 145 11.37 -9.51 0.32
N MET A 146 11.53 -10.68 0.92
CA MET A 146 11.19 -10.94 2.32
C MET A 146 12.46 -10.88 3.18
N ASN A 147 12.45 -10.07 4.24
CA ASN A 147 13.52 -10.09 5.23
C ASN A 147 13.31 -11.26 6.21
N ILE A 148 14.12 -12.30 6.07
CA ILE A 148 14.08 -13.49 6.92
C ILE A 148 15.29 -13.46 7.86
N GLU A 149 15.04 -13.70 9.15
CA GLU A 149 16.05 -13.59 10.20
C GLU A 149 16.25 -14.94 10.90
N ASP A 150 17.50 -15.28 11.19
CA ASP A 150 17.86 -16.54 11.83
C ASP A 150 17.16 -16.71 13.19
N GLY A 151 16.65 -17.90 13.46
CA GLY A 151 15.93 -18.23 14.68
C GLY A 151 14.50 -17.67 14.79
N LYS A 152 14.08 -16.75 13.92
CA LYS A 152 12.70 -16.26 13.91
C LYS A 152 11.74 -17.28 13.32
N SER A 153 10.49 -17.21 13.78
CA SER A 153 9.41 -18.05 13.27
C SER A 153 8.40 -17.25 12.44
N TYR A 154 7.90 -17.90 11.40
CA TYR A 154 6.94 -17.35 10.46
C TYR A 154 5.74 -18.29 10.38
N ASN A 155 4.55 -17.75 10.57
CA ASN A 155 3.30 -18.47 10.55
C ASN A 155 2.76 -18.49 9.12
N LEU A 156 2.74 -19.68 8.52
CA LEU A 156 2.11 -19.94 7.23
C LEU A 156 0.66 -20.34 7.47
N VAL A 157 -0.24 -19.69 6.75
CA VAL A 157 -1.63 -20.14 6.58
C VAL A 157 -1.89 -20.24 5.08
N MET A 158 -2.48 -21.35 4.64
CA MET A 158 -2.92 -21.50 3.25
C MET A 158 -4.11 -22.44 3.17
N TYR A 159 -4.96 -22.24 2.16
CA TYR A 159 -6.01 -23.17 1.81
C TYR A 159 -5.52 -24.00 0.64
N VAL A 160 -5.66 -25.32 0.74
CA VAL A 160 -5.19 -26.26 -0.27
C VAL A 160 -6.27 -27.27 -0.61
N LYS A 161 -6.33 -27.66 -1.89
CA LYS A 161 -7.21 -28.71 -2.39
C LYS A 161 -6.48 -29.52 -3.44
N SER A 162 -6.60 -30.85 -3.38
CA SER A 162 -6.14 -31.75 -4.44
C SER A 162 -6.95 -33.03 -4.40
N ALA A 163 -7.31 -33.56 -5.57
CA ALA A 163 -8.00 -34.85 -5.67
C ALA A 163 -7.10 -36.03 -5.31
N GLU A 164 -5.78 -35.85 -5.38
CA GLU A 164 -4.79 -36.89 -5.11
C GLU A 164 -3.93 -36.49 -3.90
N ALA A 165 -3.51 -37.49 -3.12
CA ALA A 165 -2.61 -37.20 -2.02
C ALA A 165 -1.27 -36.71 -2.56
N ALA A 166 -0.70 -35.64 -2.01
CA ALA A 166 0.58 -35.09 -2.46
C ALA A 166 1.31 -34.45 -1.29
N ASP A 167 2.64 -34.47 -1.33
CA ASP A 167 3.47 -33.76 -0.37
C ASP A 167 3.99 -32.48 -1.00
N LEU A 168 3.56 -31.35 -0.46
CA LEU A 168 4.06 -30.04 -0.84
C LEU A 168 5.26 -29.68 0.02
N THR A 169 6.29 -29.11 -0.58
CA THR A 169 7.40 -28.50 0.14
C THR A 169 7.20 -26.99 0.16
N VAL A 170 6.95 -26.43 1.34
CA VAL A 170 6.91 -24.99 1.54
C VAL A 170 8.24 -24.55 2.12
N SER A 171 8.85 -23.52 1.55
CA SER A 171 10.16 -23.05 2.01
C SER A 171 10.34 -21.54 1.89
N LEU A 172 11.15 -20.99 2.80
CA LEU A 172 11.72 -19.66 2.67
C LEU A 172 13.11 -19.83 2.06
N ALA A 173 13.33 -19.21 0.92
CA ALA A 173 14.61 -19.28 0.21
C ALA A 173 15.11 -17.88 -0.15
N SER A 174 16.42 -17.74 -0.42
CA SER A 174 16.98 -16.54 -1.04
C SER A 174 16.26 -16.18 -2.34
N SER A 175 16.40 -14.94 -2.80
CA SER A 175 15.77 -14.43 -4.03
C SER A 175 16.08 -15.26 -5.28
N ASP A 176 17.27 -15.86 -5.36
CA ASP A 176 17.69 -16.80 -6.41
C ASP A 176 17.17 -18.25 -6.21
N GLY A 177 16.65 -18.57 -5.02
CA GLY A 177 16.17 -19.90 -4.63
C GLY A 177 17.24 -20.90 -4.21
N LEU A 178 18.51 -20.51 -4.17
CA LEU A 178 19.62 -21.44 -3.91
C LEU A 178 19.80 -21.74 -2.42
N GLN A 179 19.64 -20.74 -1.56
CA GLN A 179 19.76 -20.87 -0.12
C GLN A 179 18.40 -21.10 0.52
N LYS A 180 18.16 -22.29 1.06
CA LYS A 180 16.96 -22.57 1.89
C LYS A 180 17.20 -22.12 3.33
N LEU A 181 16.37 -21.21 3.81
CA LEU A 181 16.41 -20.64 5.16
C LEU A 181 15.47 -21.39 6.10
N ALA A 182 14.30 -21.80 5.60
CA ALA A 182 13.35 -22.65 6.33
C ALA A 182 12.64 -23.56 5.33
N SER A 183 12.22 -24.74 5.76
CA SER A 183 11.43 -25.65 4.93
C SER A 183 10.58 -26.57 5.79
N VAL A 184 9.37 -26.85 5.32
CA VAL A 184 8.42 -27.78 5.93
C VAL A 184 7.70 -28.55 4.82
N THR A 185 7.39 -29.82 5.09
CA THR A 185 6.53 -30.63 4.22
C THR A 185 5.09 -30.51 4.69
N VAL A 186 4.18 -30.21 3.76
CA VAL A 186 2.74 -30.11 3.98
C VAL A 186 2.08 -31.28 3.26
N PRO A 187 1.57 -32.28 4.00
CA PRO A 187 0.83 -33.38 3.38
C PRO A 187 -0.56 -32.88 2.97
N VAL A 188 -0.93 -33.13 1.71
CA VAL A 188 -2.27 -32.92 1.18
C VAL A 188 -2.94 -34.29 1.12
N ALA A 189 -4.05 -34.44 1.83
CA ALA A 189 -4.70 -35.74 2.03
C ALA A 189 -5.32 -36.36 0.76
N GLY A 190 -5.43 -35.60 -0.33
CA GLY A 190 -6.11 -36.05 -1.55
C GLY A 190 -7.63 -36.02 -1.45
N THR A 191 -8.17 -34.99 -0.80
CA THR A 191 -9.61 -34.75 -0.73
C THR A 191 -10.02 -33.69 -1.75
N SER A 192 -11.15 -33.90 -2.43
CA SER A 192 -11.73 -32.87 -3.32
C SER A 192 -12.24 -31.61 -2.58
N ASN A 193 -12.14 -31.58 -1.25
CA ASN A 193 -12.50 -30.45 -0.40
C ASN A 193 -11.27 -29.58 -0.08
N TRP A 194 -11.52 -28.28 0.07
CA TRP A 194 -10.55 -27.32 0.59
C TRP A 194 -10.23 -27.60 2.04
N THR A 195 -8.94 -27.56 2.39
CA THR A 195 -8.44 -27.74 3.75
C THR A 195 -7.54 -26.56 4.12
N LYS A 196 -7.78 -25.97 5.29
CA LYS A 196 -6.88 -24.98 5.88
C LYS A 196 -5.65 -25.69 6.43
N VAL A 197 -4.47 -25.22 6.02
CA VAL A 197 -3.17 -25.65 6.52
C VAL A 197 -2.56 -24.51 7.31
N GLU A 198 -2.09 -24.83 8.51
CA GLU A 198 -1.36 -23.90 9.37
C GLU A 198 -0.04 -24.54 9.74
N GLN A 199 1.07 -23.87 9.43
CA GLN A 199 2.42 -24.36 9.73
C GLN A 199 3.29 -23.24 10.25
N LYS A 200 4.29 -23.62 11.04
CA LYS A 200 5.32 -22.68 11.52
C LYS A 200 6.65 -23.01 10.87
N LEU A 201 7.21 -22.04 10.15
CA LEU A 201 8.55 -22.12 9.57
C LEU A 201 9.53 -21.45 10.54
N ILE A 202 10.56 -22.18 10.97
CA ILE A 202 11.65 -21.63 11.79
C ILE A 202 12.86 -21.43 10.87
N ALA A 203 13.31 -20.19 10.76
CA ALA A 203 14.47 -19.84 9.95
C ALA A 203 15.78 -20.31 10.60
N LYS A 204 16.67 -20.85 9.77
CA LYS A 204 18.02 -21.34 10.11
C LYS A 204 19.12 -20.48 9.50
N GLY A 205 18.78 -19.26 9.10
CA GLY A 205 19.68 -18.30 8.50
C GLY A 205 18.99 -16.97 8.27
N THR A 206 19.79 -15.92 8.06
CA THR A 206 19.32 -14.57 7.75
C THR A 206 19.54 -14.25 6.29
N ASN A 207 18.52 -13.70 5.62
CA ASN A 207 18.63 -13.15 4.28
C ASN A 207 17.60 -12.03 4.08
N ARG A 208 18.07 -10.86 3.63
CA ARG A 208 17.26 -9.63 3.49
C ARG A 208 16.39 -9.62 2.23
N THR A 209 16.67 -10.50 1.28
CA THR A 209 15.98 -10.59 0.00
C THR A 209 15.60 -12.05 -0.25
N SER A 210 14.54 -12.50 0.40
CA SER A 210 14.04 -13.88 0.32
C SER A 210 12.70 -13.96 -0.42
N ARG A 211 12.24 -15.18 -0.67
CA ARG A 211 10.95 -15.51 -1.29
C ARG A 211 10.32 -16.72 -0.61
N LEU A 212 8.99 -16.79 -0.62
CA LEU A 212 8.24 -17.99 -0.25
C LEU A 212 8.15 -18.89 -1.48
N GLN A 213 8.45 -20.18 -1.35
CA GLN A 213 8.32 -21.18 -2.42
C GLN A 213 7.37 -22.28 -1.98
N ILE A 214 6.53 -22.75 -2.90
CA ILE A 214 5.68 -23.92 -2.74
C ILE A 214 5.97 -24.83 -3.92
N THR A 215 6.58 -25.99 -3.68
CA THR A 215 6.95 -26.95 -4.73
C THR A 215 6.39 -28.35 -4.46
N SER A 216 6.32 -29.16 -5.52
CA SER A 216 5.97 -30.57 -5.46
C SER A 216 6.89 -31.37 -6.38
N ASN A 217 7.14 -32.63 -6.01
CA ASN A 217 7.78 -33.63 -6.86
C ASN A 217 6.80 -34.67 -7.40
N LYS A 218 5.50 -34.52 -7.05
CA LYS A 218 4.47 -35.46 -7.44
C LYS A 218 3.61 -34.84 -8.54
N LYS A 219 3.53 -35.54 -9.68
CA LYS A 219 2.60 -35.27 -10.76
C LYS A 219 1.17 -35.22 -10.25
N GLY A 220 0.40 -34.25 -10.73
CA GLY A 220 -0.98 -34.05 -10.31
C GLY A 220 -1.36 -32.58 -10.21
N VAL A 221 -2.60 -32.33 -9.78
CA VAL A 221 -3.17 -30.99 -9.71
C VAL A 221 -3.42 -30.58 -8.28
N VAL A 222 -2.96 -29.39 -7.91
CA VAL A 222 -3.13 -28.80 -6.58
C VAL A 222 -3.65 -27.37 -6.74
N TRP A 223 -4.68 -27.03 -5.98
CA TRP A 223 -5.19 -25.68 -5.87
C TRP A 223 -4.75 -25.03 -4.57
N PHE A 224 -4.51 -23.73 -4.64
CA PHE A 224 -4.12 -22.87 -3.53
C PHE A 224 -5.02 -21.65 -3.46
N ASP A 225 -5.29 -21.20 -2.24
CA ASP A 225 -5.91 -19.90 -1.99
C ASP A 225 -5.49 -19.37 -0.63
N GLN A 226 -5.62 -18.05 -0.43
CA GLN A 226 -5.37 -17.31 0.80
C GLN A 226 -4.04 -17.74 1.45
N VAL A 227 -2.95 -17.59 0.71
CA VAL A 227 -1.60 -17.96 1.15
C VAL A 227 -0.97 -16.80 1.90
N SER A 228 -1.00 -16.84 3.23
CA SER A 228 -0.43 -15.82 4.12
C SER A 228 0.84 -16.32 4.80
N LEU A 229 1.82 -15.42 4.96
CA LEU A 229 3.01 -15.65 5.77
C LEU A 229 3.30 -14.41 6.62
N MET A 230 3.09 -14.52 7.93
CA MET A 230 3.39 -13.43 8.87
C MET A 230 4.49 -13.83 9.84
N PRO A 231 5.41 -12.93 10.23
CA PRO A 231 6.28 -13.15 11.39
C PRO A 231 5.44 -13.47 12.63
N SER A 232 5.93 -14.35 13.50
CA SER A 232 5.21 -14.65 14.76
C SER A 232 5.32 -13.52 15.79
N ASP A 233 6.36 -12.69 15.69
CA ASP A 233 6.74 -11.63 16.62
C ASP A 233 6.28 -10.24 16.15
N THR A 234 5.03 -10.14 15.68
CA THR A 234 4.44 -8.84 15.32
C THR A 234 4.28 -7.93 16.54
N PHE A 235 4.20 -6.62 16.31
CA PHE A 235 4.06 -5.63 17.37
C PHE A 235 2.86 -5.96 18.25
N LYS A 236 3.11 -6.31 19.52
CA LYS A 236 2.11 -6.78 20.50
C LYS A 236 1.26 -7.98 20.06
N GLY A 237 1.62 -8.67 18.98
CA GLY A 237 0.79 -9.71 18.37
C GLY A 237 -0.36 -9.18 17.50
N HIS A 238 -0.41 -7.88 17.21
CA HIS A 238 -1.51 -7.22 16.49
C HIS A 238 -1.31 -7.16 14.96
N GLY A 239 -0.29 -7.84 14.42
CA GLY A 239 -0.10 -7.95 12.97
C GLY A 239 0.79 -6.87 12.33
N PHE A 240 1.32 -5.92 13.10
CA PHE A 240 2.20 -4.87 12.58
C PHE A 240 3.68 -5.20 12.69
N ARG A 241 4.49 -4.58 11.82
CA ARG A 241 5.95 -4.67 11.87
C ARG A 241 6.51 -3.83 13.02
N THR A 242 7.15 -4.50 13.98
CA THR A 242 7.61 -3.92 15.25
C THR A 242 8.53 -2.72 15.06
N GLU A 243 9.46 -2.79 14.11
CA GLU A 243 10.41 -1.72 13.84
C GLU A 243 9.74 -0.46 13.30
N LEU A 244 8.76 -0.60 12.41
CA LEU A 244 8.05 0.54 11.82
C LEU A 244 7.12 1.19 12.84
N ILE A 245 6.37 0.40 13.63
CA ILE A 245 5.51 0.94 14.68
C ILE A 245 6.33 1.66 15.76
N SER A 246 7.52 1.15 16.09
CA SER A 246 8.43 1.83 17.03
C SER A 246 8.82 3.22 16.53
N MET A 247 9.11 3.39 15.23
CA MET A 247 9.38 4.70 14.64
C MET A 247 8.15 5.62 14.70
N LEU A 248 6.94 5.10 14.49
CA LEU A 248 5.71 5.89 14.60
C LEU A 248 5.43 6.33 16.04
N LEU A 249 5.75 5.48 17.04
CA LEU A 249 5.65 5.84 18.46
C LEU A 249 6.58 6.99 18.84
N ASP A 250 7.79 7.01 18.29
CA ASP A 250 8.78 8.06 18.56
C ASP A 250 8.33 9.45 18.08
N LEU A 251 7.43 9.51 17.10
CA LEU A 251 6.78 10.76 16.66
C LEU A 251 5.80 11.33 17.69
N LYS A 252 5.38 10.53 18.68
CA LYS A 252 4.41 10.87 19.74
C LYS A 252 3.12 11.50 19.18
N PRO A 253 2.46 10.85 18.22
CA PRO A 253 1.28 11.40 17.56
C PRO A 253 0.10 11.52 18.53
N ARG A 254 -0.69 12.59 18.40
CA ARG A 254 -1.88 12.80 19.22
C ARG A 254 -3.16 12.34 18.54
N PHE A 255 -3.13 12.20 17.23
CA PHE A 255 -4.19 11.61 16.43
C PHE A 255 -3.61 10.81 15.27
N LEU A 256 -4.40 9.88 14.75
CA LEU A 256 -4.16 9.15 13.50
C LEU A 256 -5.35 9.36 12.58
N ARG A 257 -5.14 10.03 11.43
CA ARG A 257 -6.14 10.18 10.38
C ARG A 257 -6.01 9.05 9.36
N PHE A 258 -7.04 8.21 9.19
CA PHE A 258 -7.04 7.04 8.31
C PHE A 258 -8.46 6.70 7.78
N PRO A 259 -8.62 5.90 6.72
CA PRO A 259 -7.61 5.39 5.77
C PRO A 259 -7.54 6.40 4.62
N GLY A 260 -7.14 7.62 4.96
CA GLY A 260 -7.62 8.84 4.31
C GLY A 260 -6.98 9.12 2.96
N GLY A 261 -6.98 10.39 2.56
CA GLY A 261 -6.46 10.79 1.26
C GLY A 261 -7.34 10.31 0.14
N CYS A 262 -6.76 10.24 -1.05
CA CYS A 262 -7.45 9.80 -2.26
C CYS A 262 -7.73 8.29 -2.25
N PHE A 263 -7.04 7.49 -1.43
CA PHE A 263 -7.33 6.07 -1.24
C PHE A 263 -8.78 5.78 -0.84
N VAL A 264 -9.37 6.61 0.05
CA VAL A 264 -10.76 6.43 0.47
C VAL A 264 -11.76 6.75 -0.66
N GLU A 265 -11.35 7.60 -1.60
CA GLU A 265 -12.18 8.13 -2.68
C GLU A 265 -12.20 7.17 -3.87
N GLY A 266 -11.02 6.71 -4.29
CA GLY A 266 -10.79 6.12 -5.60
C GLY A 266 -10.95 7.16 -6.73
N GLU A 267 -10.33 6.93 -7.88
CA GLU A 267 -10.67 7.68 -9.10
C GLU A 267 -12.10 7.34 -9.57
N TRP A 268 -12.49 6.08 -9.39
CA TRP A 268 -13.83 5.59 -9.67
C TRP A 268 -14.49 5.06 -8.41
N LEU A 269 -15.78 5.36 -8.21
CA LEU A 269 -16.54 4.89 -7.03
C LEU A 269 -16.53 3.35 -6.84
N ARG A 270 -16.35 2.59 -7.93
CA ARG A 270 -16.19 1.12 -7.87
C ARG A 270 -14.91 0.67 -7.15
N ASN A 271 -13.90 1.53 -7.10
CA ASN A 271 -12.59 1.30 -6.49
C ASN A 271 -12.43 2.05 -5.15
N ALA A 272 -13.46 2.74 -4.69
CA ALA A 272 -13.44 3.40 -3.39
C ALA A 272 -13.31 2.38 -2.25
N PHE A 273 -12.48 2.68 -1.24
CA PHE A 273 -12.35 1.85 -0.05
C PHE A 273 -13.70 1.58 0.64
N ARG A 274 -14.04 0.30 0.82
CA ARG A 274 -15.29 -0.14 1.46
C ARG A 274 -15.04 -0.68 2.86
N TRP A 275 -15.13 0.18 3.87
CA TRP A 275 -14.81 -0.20 5.25
C TRP A 275 -15.53 -1.45 5.77
N ARG A 276 -16.80 -1.66 5.38
CA ARG A 276 -17.57 -2.86 5.77
C ARG A 276 -16.96 -4.15 5.21
N GLU A 277 -16.31 -4.06 4.05
CA GLU A 277 -15.71 -5.19 3.38
C GLU A 277 -14.34 -5.56 3.97
N SER A 278 -13.71 -4.60 4.68
CA SER A 278 -12.46 -4.78 5.44
C SER A 278 -12.65 -5.32 6.87
N ILE A 279 -13.88 -5.73 7.25
CA ILE A 279 -14.19 -6.27 8.58
C ILE A 279 -14.44 -7.77 8.49
N GLY A 280 -14.02 -8.49 9.52
CA GLY A 280 -14.19 -9.93 9.65
C GLY A 280 -12.88 -10.69 9.36
N PRO A 281 -12.98 -12.02 9.17
CA PRO A 281 -11.85 -12.86 8.79
C PRO A 281 -11.14 -12.29 7.56
N TRP A 282 -9.81 -12.27 7.58
CA TRP A 282 -9.02 -11.64 6.52
C TRP A 282 -9.12 -12.41 5.21
N GLU A 283 -9.31 -13.73 5.28
CA GLU A 283 -9.46 -14.64 4.15
C GLU A 283 -10.78 -14.43 3.38
N GLU A 284 -11.72 -13.67 3.93
CA GLU A 284 -13.00 -13.32 3.29
C GLU A 284 -13.05 -11.87 2.80
N ARG A 285 -11.94 -11.11 2.92
CA ARG A 285 -11.87 -9.72 2.47
C ARG A 285 -11.52 -9.72 0.98
N PRO A 286 -12.40 -9.18 0.10
CA PRO A 286 -12.21 -9.21 -1.35
C PRO A 286 -11.03 -8.32 -1.78
N GLY A 287 -10.66 -7.34 -0.95
CA GLY A 287 -9.74 -6.30 -1.37
C GLY A 287 -10.37 -5.41 -2.44
N HIS A 288 -9.55 -4.51 -2.98
CA HIS A 288 -9.91 -3.71 -4.15
C HIS A 288 -8.66 -3.17 -4.84
N PHE A 289 -8.84 -2.76 -6.10
CA PHE A 289 -7.80 -2.05 -6.84
C PHE A 289 -7.79 -0.58 -6.44
N GLY A 290 -6.71 -0.13 -5.80
CA GLY A 290 -6.47 1.28 -5.54
C GLY A 290 -6.04 1.98 -6.82
N ASP A 291 -7.01 2.49 -7.58
CA ASP A 291 -6.78 3.10 -8.90
C ASP A 291 -6.01 4.42 -8.86
N VAL A 292 -5.95 5.08 -7.70
CA VAL A 292 -5.14 6.29 -7.52
C VAL A 292 -3.64 5.99 -7.37
N TRP A 293 -3.30 4.88 -6.72
CA TRP A 293 -1.91 4.48 -6.44
C TRP A 293 -1.45 3.27 -7.27
N HIS A 294 -2.34 2.73 -8.09
CA HIS A 294 -2.11 1.70 -9.10
C HIS A 294 -1.61 0.35 -8.55
N TYR A 295 -2.13 -0.10 -7.42
CA TYR A 295 -1.93 -1.48 -6.95
C TYR A 295 -3.16 -2.05 -6.26
N TRP A 296 -3.19 -3.39 -6.20
CA TRP A 296 -4.22 -4.12 -5.48
C TRP A 296 -3.94 -4.11 -3.98
N THR A 297 -4.99 -3.88 -3.20
CA THR A 297 -4.96 -4.01 -1.74
C THR A 297 -5.87 -5.16 -1.35
N ASP A 298 -5.40 -6.02 -0.46
CA ASP A 298 -6.21 -7.15 0.05
C ASP A 298 -7.13 -6.75 1.20
N ASP A 299 -7.10 -5.48 1.60
CA ASP A 299 -7.78 -4.93 2.77
C ASP A 299 -7.52 -5.73 4.07
N GLY A 300 -6.36 -6.40 4.15
CA GLY A 300 -5.90 -7.08 5.36
C GLY A 300 -5.61 -6.11 6.51
N LEU A 301 -5.10 -4.92 6.18
CA LEU A 301 -5.05 -3.77 7.07
C LEU A 301 -6.35 -2.97 6.91
N GLY A 302 -7.38 -3.38 7.64
CA GLY A 302 -8.74 -2.86 7.53
C GLY A 302 -9.13 -1.90 8.65
N TYR A 303 -10.44 -1.64 8.75
CA TYR A 303 -11.01 -0.69 9.72
C TYR A 303 -10.60 -1.00 11.17
N TYR A 304 -10.69 -2.27 11.58
CA TYR A 304 -10.40 -2.67 12.95
C TYR A 304 -8.91 -2.56 13.27
N GLU A 305 -8.05 -2.97 12.34
CA GLU A 305 -6.61 -2.93 12.52
C GLU A 305 -6.11 -1.48 12.71
N PHE A 306 -6.67 -0.49 12.02
CA PHE A 306 -6.33 0.92 12.26
C PHE A 306 -6.81 1.47 13.60
N LEU A 307 -7.95 1.00 14.11
CA LEU A 307 -8.38 1.34 15.47
C LEU A 307 -7.42 0.75 16.51
N GLN A 308 -7.01 -0.51 16.31
CA GLN A 308 -6.00 -1.16 17.14
C GLN A 308 -4.66 -0.39 17.10
N LEU A 309 -4.23 0.03 15.91
CA LEU A 309 -3.03 0.85 15.74
C LEU A 309 -3.13 2.19 16.47
N SER A 310 -4.31 2.84 16.42
CA SER A 310 -4.54 4.11 17.12
C SER A 310 -4.39 3.95 18.63
N GLU A 311 -4.94 2.87 19.19
CA GLU A 311 -4.78 2.52 20.60
C GLU A 311 -3.30 2.23 20.94
N ASP A 312 -2.63 1.45 20.09
CA ASP A 312 -1.22 1.11 20.27
C ASP A 312 -0.28 2.31 20.29
N LEU A 313 -0.60 3.33 19.49
CA LEU A 313 0.13 4.59 19.41
C LEU A 313 -0.25 5.60 20.51
N GLY A 314 -1.32 5.33 21.28
CA GLY A 314 -1.89 6.31 22.20
C GLY A 314 -2.45 7.55 21.50
N ALA A 315 -2.92 7.39 20.26
CA ALA A 315 -3.39 8.45 19.39
C ALA A 315 -4.92 8.37 19.18
N ALA A 316 -5.60 9.51 19.11
CA ALA A 316 -7.03 9.55 18.81
C ALA A 316 -7.30 9.16 17.34
N PRO A 317 -8.22 8.21 17.05
CA PRO A 317 -8.57 7.87 15.68
C PRO A 317 -9.45 8.95 15.03
N ILE A 318 -9.01 9.45 13.87
CA ILE A 318 -9.79 10.31 12.98
C ILE A 318 -10.11 9.49 11.73
N TRP A 319 -11.32 8.93 11.72
CA TRP A 319 -11.82 8.14 10.61
C TRP A 319 -12.20 9.04 9.44
N VAL A 320 -11.80 8.62 8.25
CA VAL A 320 -12.11 9.28 7.00
C VAL A 320 -13.09 8.41 6.20
N PHE A 321 -14.16 9.01 5.67
CA PHE A 321 -15.13 8.32 4.83
C PHE A 321 -15.40 9.11 3.54
N ASN A 322 -15.74 8.35 2.50
CA ASN A 322 -16.11 8.90 1.20
C ASN A 322 -17.50 9.56 1.25
N ASN A 323 -17.63 10.77 0.69
CA ASN A 323 -18.88 11.54 0.58
C ASN A 323 -19.22 11.90 -0.89
N GLU A 324 -19.03 10.95 -1.81
CA GLU A 324 -19.36 10.99 -3.25
C GLU A 324 -18.57 12.01 -4.11
N SER A 325 -18.19 13.16 -3.56
CA SER A 325 -17.47 14.24 -4.26
C SER A 325 -16.31 14.85 -3.46
N ALA A 326 -16.13 14.42 -2.20
CA ALA A 326 -15.05 14.88 -1.33
C ALA A 326 -14.80 13.92 -0.16
N THR A 327 -13.61 14.01 0.42
CA THR A 327 -13.21 13.36 1.67
C THR A 327 -13.77 14.08 2.90
N MET A 328 -14.49 13.38 3.80
CA MET A 328 -14.94 13.90 5.10
C MET A 328 -14.28 13.17 6.29
N MET A 329 -14.10 13.88 7.41
CA MET A 329 -13.46 13.36 8.63
C MET A 329 -14.46 13.24 9.78
N LYS A 330 -14.33 12.18 10.59
CA LYS A 330 -15.10 11.95 11.82
C LYS A 330 -14.19 11.41 12.92
N LEU A 331 -14.21 12.05 14.09
CA LEU A 331 -13.62 11.48 15.30
C LEU A 331 -14.38 10.23 15.70
N VAL A 332 -13.67 9.10 15.88
CA VAL A 332 -14.26 7.87 16.39
C VAL A 332 -14.02 7.83 17.89
N PRO A 333 -15.07 7.82 18.74
CA PRO A 333 -14.89 7.54 20.15
C PRO A 333 -14.36 6.11 20.27
N LEU A 334 -13.15 5.93 20.80
CA LEU A 334 -12.70 4.60 21.20
C LEU A 334 -13.64 4.11 22.32
N PRO A 335 -14.26 2.92 22.23
CA PRO A 335 -14.86 2.31 23.41
C PRO A 335 -13.77 2.15 24.48
N LEU A 336 -14.14 2.25 25.77
CA LEU A 336 -13.22 1.95 26.87
C LEU A 336 -12.48 0.63 26.60
N PRO A 337 -11.19 0.52 27.01
CA PRO A 337 -10.32 -0.58 26.61
C PRO A 337 -11.02 -1.92 26.76
N LEU A 338 -11.11 -2.65 25.65
CA LEU A 338 -11.47 -4.07 25.65
C LEU A 338 -10.26 -4.81 26.24
N LEU A 339 -10.21 -4.85 27.57
CA LEU A 339 -9.27 -5.66 28.35
C LEU A 339 -9.45 -7.15 28.08
#